data_AF-A0A9D5WBG6-F1
#
_entry.id   AF-A0A9D5WBG6-F1
#
_cell.length_a   1.000
_cell.length_b   1.000
_cell.length_c   1.000
_cell.angle_alpha   90.00
_cell.angle_beta   90.00
_cell.angle_gamma   90.00
#
_symmetry.space_group_name_H-M   'P 1'
#
loop_
_entity.id
_entity.type
_entity.pdbx_description
1 polymer ?
#
loop_
_entity_poly.entity_id
_entity_poly.type
_entity_poly.pdbx_seq_one_letter_code
_entity_poly.pdbx_strand_id
1 'polypeptide(L)'
;MEIKALLYGITSFLLPHLPKLTSLKKEDVVAEAGTAHDAQAFKWAKKIWDKIKNAPKTRLSFKEALSDLLESPADVDALAAFRYQLKKYVDTDPAIGESLKELWLEMSSQGVGVDLSSSLSAAKWIDVLNQNDDVLKRLEMVRLLRTGVAPETVAAQFHTDLNYLFRVHSAFSLNGVYGILSGSNIRHWHDMLNKEDPILRRLEMIRLLRSGSPVETISKEYHAVKEYIYRLNNRFSSNGVVAIMDENDFQKYRALYPPYIKVCSFNLHGVHDEDPTRLKRIANELCVYDPDLCAYQEVIKGAGIEETSLQIADMMSGITGMYYRTQYGYCHMYMNKYPEGIAVSGRYNLKNPQIIDLNKDLVEGLHPLMDRYAAAAQFEIYGHKVIFASVHLDHSENPRIRYAQVEKLVKVLESTYGTDYHASIIAGDFNDTEDSVTIEYLTDIGYKDAYRHCHRTGGNTFDSTNPFTRIDYIMVKGKVKIHSAELILKDPKLSDHIGVYAVIE
;
A
#
# COMPACT_ATOMS: atom_id res chain seq x y z
N MET A 1 33.71 10.77 -14.18
CA MET A 1 33.35 11.81 -13.20
C MET A 1 32.64 12.94 -13.91
N GLU A 2 31.45 13.32 -13.45
CA GLU A 2 30.70 14.46 -13.98
C GLU A 2 31.39 15.78 -13.64
N ILE A 3 31.35 16.77 -14.55
CA ILE A 3 31.94 18.11 -14.35
C ILE A 3 31.42 18.79 -13.07
N LYS A 4 30.13 18.61 -12.74
CA LYS A 4 29.55 19.18 -11.51
C LYS A 4 30.23 18.64 -10.25
N ALA A 5 30.49 17.33 -10.19
CA ALA A 5 31.16 16.68 -9.06
C ALA A 5 32.65 17.07 -8.98
N LEU A 6 33.33 17.15 -10.13
CA LEU A 6 34.71 17.62 -10.23
C LEU A 6 34.86 19.04 -9.68
N LEU A 7 34.01 19.95 -10.13
CA LEU A 7 34.06 21.36 -9.72
C LEU A 7 33.75 21.53 -8.24
N TYR A 8 32.79 20.76 -7.71
CA TYR A 8 32.51 20.73 -6.27
C TYR A 8 33.75 20.34 -5.47
N GLY A 9 34.38 19.21 -5.83
CA GLY A 9 35.61 18.74 -5.19
C GLY A 9 36.76 19.75 -5.28
N ILE A 10 37.00 20.32 -6.46
CA ILE A 10 38.06 21.32 -6.68
C ILE A 10 37.84 22.55 -5.80
N THR A 11 36.60 23.08 -5.75
CA THR A 11 36.31 24.27 -4.96
C THR A 11 36.53 24.04 -3.47
N SER A 12 36.07 22.89 -2.95
CA SER A 12 36.28 22.51 -1.55
C SER A 12 37.75 22.27 -1.20
N PHE A 13 38.52 21.70 -2.14
CA PHE A 13 39.95 21.47 -1.96
C PHE A 13 40.77 22.77 -1.97
N LEU A 14 40.44 23.70 -2.86
CA LEU A 14 41.16 24.97 -2.97
C LEU A 14 40.85 25.92 -1.81
N LEU A 15 39.64 25.90 -1.27
CA LEU A 15 39.14 26.82 -0.25
C LEU A 15 40.13 27.12 0.90
N PRO A 16 40.69 26.12 1.61
CA PRO A 16 41.65 26.38 2.70
C PRO A 16 42.99 26.97 2.23
N HIS A 17 43.29 26.91 0.94
CA HIS A 17 44.55 27.37 0.35
C HIS A 17 44.42 28.69 -0.42
N LEU A 18 43.21 29.12 -0.79
CA LEU A 18 42.96 30.33 -1.57
C LEU A 18 43.62 31.58 -0.98
N PRO A 19 43.53 31.88 0.34
CA PRO A 19 44.16 33.08 0.91
C PRO A 19 45.68 33.12 0.73
N LYS A 20 46.33 31.95 0.75
CA LYS A 20 47.78 31.82 0.49
C LYS A 20 48.07 31.88 -1.01
N LEU A 21 47.22 31.33 -1.86
CA LEU A 21 47.42 31.28 -3.32
C LEU A 21 47.20 32.64 -4.01
N THR A 22 46.35 33.50 -3.45
CA THR A 22 46.03 34.83 -4.00
C THR A 22 46.96 35.94 -3.49
N SER A 23 47.65 35.73 -2.37
CA SER A 23 48.57 36.69 -1.75
C SER A 23 50.05 36.53 -2.17
N LEU A 24 50.39 35.52 -2.96
CA LEU A 24 51.76 35.26 -3.42
C LEU A 24 52.32 36.41 -4.28
N LYS A 25 53.19 37.24 -3.67
CA LYS A 25 54.24 37.97 -4.38
C LYS A 25 55.45 37.05 -4.58
N LYS A 26 56.31 37.37 -5.55
CA LYS A 26 57.34 36.46 -6.10
C LYS A 26 58.45 36.06 -5.12
N GLU A 27 58.45 36.57 -3.90
CA GLU A 27 59.43 36.32 -2.84
C GLU A 27 58.68 36.24 -1.51
N ASP A 28 58.49 35.02 -1.01
CA ASP A 28 58.45 34.67 0.41
C ASP A 28 58.37 33.15 0.51
N VAL A 29 59.55 32.55 0.54
CA VAL A 29 59.76 31.15 0.94
C VAL A 29 60.09 31.20 2.42
N VAL A 30 59.40 30.34 3.19
CA VAL A 30 59.73 29.82 4.53
C VAL A 30 58.75 30.21 5.66
N ALA A 31 58.23 29.12 6.24
CA ALA A 31 57.72 28.89 7.61
C ALA A 31 56.35 29.47 8.01
N GLU A 32 55.35 28.58 8.09
CA GLU A 32 54.75 28.23 9.39
C GLU A 32 53.99 26.89 9.33
N ALA A 33 53.91 26.25 10.50
CA ALA A 33 53.78 24.82 10.75
C ALA A 33 52.53 24.11 10.18
N GLY A 34 52.77 22.96 9.55
CA GLY A 34 51.79 21.95 9.17
C GLY A 34 52.50 20.61 8.93
N THR A 35 51.77 19.50 9.00
CA THR A 35 52.35 18.15 8.82
C THR A 35 52.87 17.95 7.38
N ALA A 36 53.68 16.93 7.12
CA ALA A 36 54.18 16.62 5.76
C ALA A 36 53.06 16.49 4.71
N HIS A 37 51.84 16.18 5.16
CA HIS A 37 50.63 16.09 4.34
C HIS A 37 50.13 17.47 3.85
N ASP A 38 50.24 18.53 4.67
CA ASP A 38 49.82 19.90 4.31
C ASP A 38 50.71 20.52 3.23
N ALA A 39 52.01 20.21 3.27
CA ALA A 39 52.97 20.67 2.25
C ALA A 39 52.71 20.02 0.87
N GLN A 40 52.24 18.76 0.87
CA GLN A 40 51.89 18.06 -0.36
C GLN A 40 50.54 18.53 -0.92
N ALA A 41 49.54 18.73 -0.06
CA ALA A 41 48.24 19.29 -0.45
C ALA A 41 48.38 20.70 -1.06
N PHE A 42 49.22 21.57 -0.47
CA PHE A 42 49.46 22.91 -1.01
C PHE A 42 50.12 22.90 -2.39
N LYS A 43 51.03 21.94 -2.68
CA LYS A 43 51.61 21.78 -4.03
C LYS A 43 50.55 21.46 -5.07
N TRP A 44 49.59 20.59 -4.74
CA TRP A 44 48.46 20.25 -5.61
C TRP A 44 47.49 21.42 -5.77
N ALA A 45 47.20 22.14 -4.68
CA ALA A 45 46.38 23.34 -4.72
C ALA A 45 47.00 24.41 -5.63
N LYS A 46 48.33 24.57 -5.62
CA LYS A 46 49.06 25.44 -6.55
C LYS A 46 48.94 24.99 -8.01
N LYS A 47 49.11 23.69 -8.30
CA LYS A 47 48.95 23.15 -9.66
C LYS A 47 47.55 23.41 -10.22
N ILE A 48 46.51 23.20 -9.40
CA ILE A 48 45.11 23.46 -9.76
C ILE A 48 44.89 24.96 -9.94
N TRP A 49 45.40 25.79 -9.02
CA TRP A 49 45.31 27.24 -9.11
C TRP A 49 45.99 27.81 -10.35
N ASP A 50 47.15 27.29 -10.74
CA ASP A 50 47.87 27.72 -11.94
C ASP A 50 47.07 27.57 -13.24
N LYS A 51 46.11 26.62 -13.27
CA LYS A 51 45.19 26.43 -14.41
C LYS A 51 44.05 27.45 -14.43
N ILE A 52 43.69 28.03 -13.28
CA ILE A 52 42.52 28.91 -13.15
C ILE A 52 42.87 30.35 -12.77
N LYS A 53 44.12 30.66 -12.42
CA LYS A 53 44.58 32.00 -11.97
C LYS A 53 44.40 33.12 -12.99
N ASN A 54 44.22 32.79 -14.27
CA ASN A 54 43.94 33.76 -15.32
C ASN A 54 42.45 34.11 -15.43
N ALA A 55 41.55 33.29 -14.86
CA ALA A 55 40.11 33.56 -14.81
C ALA A 55 39.76 34.91 -14.13
N PRO A 56 40.27 35.23 -12.91
CA PRO A 56 39.98 36.52 -12.28
C PRO A 56 40.62 37.73 -13.00
N LYS A 57 41.58 37.52 -13.90
CA LYS A 57 42.18 38.59 -14.73
C LYS A 57 41.36 38.87 -16.00
N THR A 58 40.60 37.89 -16.46
CA THR A 58 39.88 37.96 -17.74
C THR A 58 38.38 38.14 -17.54
N ARG A 59 37.84 37.88 -16.34
CA ARG A 59 36.41 37.99 -16.01
C ARG A 59 36.19 38.71 -14.71
N LEU A 60 35.51 39.86 -14.78
CA LEU A 60 35.16 40.66 -13.61
C LEU A 60 34.29 39.88 -12.62
N SER A 61 33.28 39.15 -13.12
CA SER A 61 32.38 38.35 -12.28
C SER A 61 33.07 37.21 -11.52
N PHE A 62 34.17 36.67 -12.05
CA PHE A 62 34.97 35.67 -11.36
C PHE A 62 35.83 36.31 -10.27
N LYS A 63 36.35 37.52 -10.52
CA LYS A 63 37.13 38.30 -9.56
C LYS A 63 36.29 38.69 -8.34
N GLU A 64 35.05 39.14 -8.56
CA GLU A 64 34.10 39.49 -7.50
C GLU A 64 33.77 38.26 -6.64
N ALA A 65 33.35 37.15 -7.25
CA ALA A 65 33.03 35.92 -6.51
C ALA A 65 34.24 35.34 -5.74
N LEU A 66 35.47 35.54 -6.23
CA LEU A 66 36.68 35.18 -5.50
C LEU A 66 36.94 36.12 -4.31
N SER A 67 36.67 37.43 -4.44
CA SER A 67 36.79 38.40 -3.36
C SER A 67 35.82 38.10 -2.23
N ASP A 68 34.54 37.86 -2.58
CA ASP A 68 33.49 37.53 -1.62
C ASP A 68 33.84 36.25 -0.83
N LEU A 69 34.39 35.24 -1.52
CA LEU A 69 34.82 33.99 -0.90
C LEU A 69 36.06 34.16 0.00
N LEU A 70 36.97 35.09 -0.32
CA LEU A 70 38.14 35.39 0.52
C LEU A 70 37.75 36.18 1.77
N GLU A 71 36.77 37.08 1.66
CA GLU A 71 36.24 37.85 2.80
C GLU A 71 35.41 36.96 3.74
N SER A 72 34.62 36.03 3.18
CA SER A 72 33.77 35.12 3.96
C SER A 72 33.90 33.64 3.52
N PRO A 73 35.00 32.93 3.89
CA PRO A 73 35.25 31.55 3.45
C PRO A 73 34.24 30.51 3.93
N ALA A 74 33.50 30.81 5.01
CA ALA A 74 32.46 29.95 5.57
C ALA A 74 31.07 30.21 4.99
N ASP A 75 30.91 31.23 4.14
CA ASP A 75 29.64 31.56 3.49
C ASP A 75 29.36 30.58 2.33
N VAL A 76 28.25 29.86 2.46
CA VAL A 76 27.81 28.85 1.50
C VAL A 76 27.42 29.48 0.17
N ASP A 77 26.89 30.70 0.18
CA ASP A 77 26.46 31.43 -1.01
C ASP A 77 27.67 31.98 -1.78
N ALA A 78 28.68 32.50 -1.07
CA ALA A 78 29.95 32.90 -1.67
C ALA A 78 30.68 31.72 -2.32
N LEU A 79 30.70 30.55 -1.66
CA LEU A 79 31.28 29.33 -2.22
C LEU A 79 30.52 28.83 -3.46
N ALA A 80 29.19 28.90 -3.42
CA ALA A 80 28.34 28.55 -4.55
C ALA A 80 28.55 29.51 -5.74
N ALA A 81 28.67 30.81 -5.49
CA ALA A 81 28.95 31.82 -6.49
C ALA A 81 30.31 31.59 -7.17
N PHE A 82 31.37 31.34 -6.39
CA PHE A 82 32.70 31.00 -6.92
C PHE A 82 32.66 29.74 -7.79
N ARG A 83 32.03 28.66 -7.31
CA ARG A 83 31.86 27.41 -8.08
C ARG A 83 31.10 27.62 -9.38
N TYR A 84 30.08 28.47 -9.36
CA TYR A 84 29.30 28.79 -10.55
C TYR A 84 30.14 29.55 -11.60
N GLN A 85 30.97 30.50 -11.18
CA GLN A 85 31.89 31.21 -12.09
C GLN A 85 32.99 30.29 -12.62
N LEU A 86 33.48 29.35 -11.80
CA LEU A 86 34.42 28.31 -12.25
C LEU A 86 33.81 27.38 -13.29
N LYS A 87 32.55 26.99 -13.11
CA LYS A 87 31.82 26.24 -14.14
C LYS A 87 31.77 27.01 -15.46
N LYS A 88 31.37 28.28 -15.43
CA LYS A 88 31.34 29.14 -16.63
C LYS A 88 32.71 29.29 -17.28
N TYR A 89 33.80 29.26 -16.52
CA TYR A 89 35.16 29.35 -17.05
C TYR A 89 35.60 28.06 -17.74
N VAL A 90 35.28 26.91 -17.14
CA VAL A 90 35.53 25.60 -17.76
C VAL A 90 34.66 25.38 -19.01
N ASP A 91 33.41 25.84 -18.99
CA ASP A 91 32.49 25.71 -20.14
C ASP A 91 32.97 26.50 -21.38
N THR A 92 33.85 27.50 -21.23
CA THR A 92 34.40 28.26 -22.37
C THR A 92 35.66 27.68 -22.98
N ASP A 93 36.40 26.85 -22.25
CA ASP A 93 37.56 26.14 -22.76
C ASP A 93 37.57 24.72 -22.19
N PRO A 94 36.99 23.75 -22.92
CA PRO A 94 36.91 22.36 -22.48
C PRO A 94 38.27 21.73 -22.13
N ALA A 95 39.38 22.22 -22.70
CA ALA A 95 40.72 21.73 -22.39
C ALA A 95 41.13 22.03 -20.94
N ILE A 96 40.63 23.12 -20.34
CA ILE A 96 40.84 23.43 -18.92
C ILE A 96 40.10 22.41 -18.05
N GLY A 97 38.86 22.06 -18.42
CA GLY A 97 38.07 21.06 -17.72
C GLY A 97 38.71 19.67 -17.72
N GLU A 98 39.27 19.27 -18.87
CA GLU A 98 39.99 18.00 -19.01
C GLU A 98 41.30 18.00 -18.21
N SER A 99 42.09 19.07 -18.28
CA SER A 99 43.32 19.19 -17.48
C SER A 99 43.05 19.20 -15.97
N LEU A 100 41.96 19.83 -15.52
CA LEU A 100 41.54 19.80 -14.13
C LEU A 100 41.08 18.41 -13.69
N LYS A 101 40.43 17.65 -14.58
CA LYS A 101 40.01 16.28 -14.34
C LYS A 101 41.20 15.34 -14.21
N GLU A 102 42.21 15.47 -15.07
CA GLU A 102 43.45 14.71 -14.99
C GLU A 102 44.20 14.99 -13.68
N LEU A 103 44.39 16.27 -13.34
CA LEU A 103 45.01 16.68 -12.07
C LEU A 103 44.24 16.15 -10.86
N TRP A 104 42.91 16.16 -10.90
CA TRP A 104 42.08 15.63 -9.82
C TRP A 104 42.23 14.11 -9.66
N LEU A 105 42.30 13.37 -10.77
CA LEU A 105 42.51 11.92 -10.77
C LEU A 105 43.91 11.55 -10.28
N GLU A 106 44.94 12.28 -10.71
CA GLU A 106 46.33 12.09 -10.27
C GLU A 106 46.51 12.44 -8.79
N MET A 107 45.88 13.52 -8.33
CA MET A 107 45.87 13.89 -6.91
C MET A 107 45.14 12.85 -6.05
N SER A 108 43.99 12.35 -6.53
CA SER A 108 43.20 11.33 -5.84
C SER A 108 43.92 9.98 -5.79
N SER A 109 44.65 9.60 -6.85
CA SER A 109 45.43 8.35 -6.87
C SER A 109 46.66 8.38 -5.96
N GLN A 110 47.20 9.57 -5.67
CA GLN A 110 48.27 9.76 -4.69
C GLN A 110 47.76 9.92 -3.25
N GLY A 111 46.46 9.77 -3.01
CA GLY A 111 45.85 9.91 -1.68
C GLY A 111 45.80 11.35 -1.16
N VAL A 112 46.03 12.35 -2.02
CA VAL A 112 46.01 13.79 -1.67
C VAL A 112 44.65 14.44 -1.96
N GLY A 113 43.62 13.61 -2.21
CA GLY A 113 42.25 14.09 -2.41
C GLY A 113 41.69 14.84 -1.19
N VAL A 114 40.51 15.45 -1.34
CA VAL A 114 39.75 15.95 -0.19
C VAL A 114 39.47 14.76 0.70
N ASP A 115 40.34 14.61 1.68
CA ASP A 115 40.19 13.67 2.74
C ASP A 115 39.14 14.26 3.69
N LEU A 116 37.88 14.10 3.26
CA LEU A 116 36.75 14.20 4.16
C LEU A 116 36.95 13.25 5.35
N SER A 117 37.82 12.21 5.24
CA SER A 117 38.16 11.36 6.37
C SER A 117 39.06 12.08 7.38
N SER A 118 40.20 12.70 7.06
CA SER A 118 41.04 13.37 8.09
C SER A 118 40.39 14.60 8.73
N SER A 119 39.59 15.38 8.01
CA SER A 119 38.87 16.52 8.63
C SER A 119 37.66 16.10 9.47
N LEU A 120 36.99 14.97 9.14
CA LEU A 120 35.91 14.39 9.96
C LEU A 120 36.36 13.26 10.90
N SER A 121 37.63 12.83 10.87
CA SER A 121 38.23 11.85 11.78
C SER A 121 39.11 12.51 12.84
N ALA A 122 39.67 13.69 12.55
CA ALA A 122 40.46 14.45 13.51
C ALA A 122 39.60 15.17 14.55
N ALA A 123 38.38 15.56 14.18
CA ALA A 123 37.38 15.92 15.17
C ALA A 123 36.78 14.61 15.70
N LYS A 124 37.25 14.16 16.87
CA LYS A 124 36.46 13.25 17.70
C LYS A 124 35.18 13.98 18.05
N TRP A 125 34.14 13.82 17.25
CA TRP A 125 32.83 14.39 17.56
C TRP A 125 32.39 13.91 18.95
N ILE A 126 32.82 12.73 19.38
CA ILE A 126 32.62 12.20 20.74
C ILE A 126 33.17 13.08 21.87
N ASP A 127 34.15 13.94 21.61
CA ASP A 127 34.71 14.89 22.60
C ASP A 127 33.94 16.22 22.62
N VAL A 128 33.14 16.50 21.58
CA VAL A 128 32.29 17.70 21.42
C VAL A 128 30.81 17.40 21.74
N LEU A 129 30.39 16.17 21.52
CA LEU A 129 29.06 15.68 21.82
C LEU A 129 28.92 15.58 23.34
N ASN A 130 28.00 16.37 23.90
CA ASN A 130 27.57 16.21 25.27
C ASN A 130 27.19 14.73 25.46
N GLN A 131 27.83 14.01 26.39
CA GLN A 131 27.72 12.54 26.53
C GLN A 131 26.28 12.05 26.81
N ASN A 132 25.32 12.96 26.93
CA ASN A 132 23.91 12.69 27.17
C ASN A 132 23.00 12.87 25.94
N ASP A 133 23.52 13.28 24.77
CA ASP A 133 22.70 13.41 23.55
C ASP A 133 22.64 12.09 22.75
N ASP A 134 21.56 11.36 22.96
CA ASP A 134 21.27 10.07 22.34
C ASP A 134 21.13 10.14 20.81
N VAL A 135 20.65 11.26 20.27
CA VAL A 135 20.42 11.42 18.83
C VAL A 135 21.75 11.59 18.12
N LEU A 136 22.63 12.41 18.67
CA LEU A 136 23.95 12.63 18.11
C LEU A 136 24.84 11.38 18.21
N LYS A 137 24.74 10.60 19.30
CA LYS A 137 25.40 9.29 19.39
C LYS A 137 24.95 8.35 18.27
N ARG A 138 23.65 8.29 17.99
CA ARG A 138 23.10 7.46 16.91
C ARG A 138 23.54 7.94 15.53
N LEU A 139 23.53 9.25 15.28
CA LEU A 139 24.07 9.81 14.03
C LEU A 139 25.54 9.44 13.84
N GLU A 140 26.33 9.48 14.91
CA GLU A 140 27.74 9.13 14.86
C GLU A 140 27.94 7.62 14.63
N MET A 141 27.15 6.75 15.27
CA MET A 141 27.13 5.31 14.96
C MET A 141 26.85 5.05 13.48
N VAL A 142 25.84 5.73 12.91
CA VAL A 142 25.49 5.63 11.49
C VAL A 142 26.63 6.13 10.60
N ARG A 143 27.23 7.27 10.95
CA ARG A 143 28.36 7.84 10.21
C ARG A 143 29.52 6.86 10.17
N LEU A 144 29.94 6.36 11.33
CA LEU A 144 31.10 5.46 11.46
C LEU A 144 30.91 4.17 10.66
N LEU A 145 29.73 3.56 10.72
CA LEU A 145 29.37 2.42 9.89
C LEU A 145 29.47 2.74 8.40
N ARG A 146 28.90 3.86 7.96
CA ARG A 146 28.91 4.29 6.55
C ARG A 146 30.28 4.71 6.04
N THR A 147 31.18 5.12 6.95
CA THR A 147 32.59 5.40 6.64
C THR A 147 33.48 4.16 6.67
N GLY A 148 32.92 2.97 6.87
CA GLY A 148 33.65 1.70 6.78
C GLY A 148 34.35 1.26 8.07
N VAL A 149 34.00 1.84 9.22
CA VAL A 149 34.50 1.35 10.51
C VAL A 149 33.86 0.01 10.85
N ALA A 150 34.64 -0.94 11.32
CA ALA A 150 34.16 -2.27 11.68
C ALA A 150 33.03 -2.17 12.73
N PRO A 151 31.88 -2.86 12.53
CA PRO A 151 30.74 -2.78 13.43
C PRO A 151 31.07 -3.12 14.88
N GLU A 152 31.97 -4.07 15.12
CA GLU A 152 32.44 -4.47 16.45
C GLU A 152 33.15 -3.32 17.16
N THR A 153 33.95 -2.56 16.41
CA THR A 153 34.66 -1.38 16.93
C THR A 153 33.68 -0.28 17.30
N VAL A 154 32.67 -0.03 16.46
CA VAL A 154 31.62 0.97 16.75
C VAL A 154 30.78 0.53 17.95
N ALA A 155 30.35 -0.73 18.01
CA ALA A 155 29.57 -1.26 19.13
C ALA A 155 30.32 -1.13 20.47
N ALA A 156 31.62 -1.48 20.48
CA ALA A 156 32.48 -1.32 21.64
C ALA A 156 32.66 0.15 22.05
N GLN A 157 32.87 1.05 21.08
CA GLN A 157 33.07 2.48 21.33
C GLN A 157 31.85 3.15 21.97
N PHE A 158 30.64 2.71 21.64
CA PHE A 158 29.40 3.30 22.17
C PHE A 158 28.73 2.44 23.27
N HIS A 159 29.42 1.42 23.77
CA HIS A 159 28.91 0.50 24.80
C HIS A 159 27.52 -0.06 24.46
N THR A 160 27.34 -0.47 23.20
CA THR A 160 26.08 -1.02 22.70
C THR A 160 26.28 -2.38 22.07
N ASP A 161 25.19 -3.10 21.80
CA ASP A 161 25.23 -4.36 21.09
C ASP A 161 25.15 -4.16 19.56
N LEU A 162 25.67 -5.14 18.82
CA LEU A 162 25.67 -5.13 17.36
C LEU A 162 24.25 -5.01 16.79
N ASN A 163 23.26 -5.64 17.41
CA ASN A 163 21.88 -5.62 16.92
C ASN A 163 21.27 -4.22 17.08
N TYR A 164 21.54 -3.52 18.19
CA TYR A 164 21.17 -2.12 18.35
C TYR A 164 21.83 -1.22 17.30
N LEU A 165 23.14 -1.40 17.08
CA LEU A 165 23.89 -0.64 16.10
C LEU A 165 23.32 -0.79 14.66
N PHE A 166 23.02 -2.01 14.22
CA PHE A 166 22.40 -2.22 12.91
C PHE A 166 20.95 -1.73 12.85
N ARG A 167 20.20 -1.78 13.95
CA ARG A 167 18.85 -1.19 14.02
C ARG A 167 18.87 0.31 13.81
N VAL A 168 19.77 1.02 14.49
CA VAL A 168 19.97 2.47 14.33
C VAL A 168 20.33 2.79 12.88
N HIS A 169 21.28 2.06 12.29
CA HIS A 169 21.64 2.21 10.88
C HIS A 169 20.45 1.99 9.95
N SER A 170 19.68 0.93 10.20
CA SER A 170 18.55 0.57 9.36
C SER A 170 17.39 1.56 9.46
N ALA A 171 17.08 2.02 10.67
CA ALA A 171 16.09 3.06 10.92
C ALA A 171 16.45 4.36 10.19
N PHE A 172 17.74 4.75 10.22
CA PHE A 172 18.23 5.90 9.48
C PHE A 172 18.18 5.71 7.96
N SER A 173 18.56 4.54 7.46
CA SER A 173 18.50 4.25 6.02
C SER A 173 17.08 4.25 5.45
N LEU A 174 16.07 3.88 6.26
CA LEU A 174 14.66 3.85 5.85
C LEU A 174 13.96 5.20 5.97
N ASN A 175 14.19 5.93 7.07
CA ASN A 175 13.40 7.12 7.44
C ASN A 175 14.26 8.38 7.66
N GLY A 176 15.54 8.35 7.30
CA GLY A 176 16.47 9.44 7.57
C GLY A 176 16.59 9.73 9.06
N VAL A 177 16.77 11.02 9.40
CA VAL A 177 16.91 11.47 10.80
C VAL A 177 15.67 11.09 11.64
N TYR A 178 14.46 11.11 11.06
CA TYR A 178 13.24 10.71 11.76
C TYR A 178 13.28 9.27 12.29
N GLY A 179 14.00 8.37 11.62
CA GLY A 179 14.14 6.98 12.06
C GLY A 179 14.85 6.83 13.41
N ILE A 180 15.81 7.70 13.70
CA ILE A 180 16.66 7.62 14.90
C ILE A 180 16.24 8.59 16.02
N LEU A 181 15.27 9.47 15.75
CA LEU A 181 14.67 10.41 16.73
C LEU A 181 13.66 9.73 17.67
N SER A 182 13.16 8.55 17.33
CA SER A 182 12.47 7.71 18.31
C SER A 182 13.47 7.34 19.41
N GLY A 183 13.13 7.56 20.68
CA GLY A 183 14.08 7.51 21.82
C GLY A 183 14.81 6.17 22.01
N SER A 184 15.54 6.00 23.11
CA SER A 184 16.34 4.79 23.44
C SER A 184 15.56 3.46 23.41
N ASN A 185 14.24 3.51 23.31
CA ASN A 185 13.33 2.43 22.98
C ASN A 185 12.80 2.51 21.53
N ILE A 186 13.68 2.47 20.53
CA ILE A 186 13.25 2.21 19.14
C ILE A 186 12.76 0.77 19.08
N ARG A 187 11.53 0.51 19.53
CA ARG A 187 10.86 -0.76 19.26
C ARG A 187 10.51 -0.75 17.79
N HIS A 188 11.16 -1.60 17.02
CA HIS A 188 10.66 -1.89 15.68
C HIS A 188 9.37 -2.70 15.81
N TRP A 189 8.50 -2.60 14.81
CA TRP A 189 7.29 -3.44 14.74
C TRP A 189 7.64 -4.93 14.86
N HIS A 190 8.83 -5.34 14.40
CA HIS A 190 9.38 -6.68 14.53
C HIS A 190 9.68 -7.09 15.98
N ASP A 191 10.01 -6.17 16.88
CA ASP A 191 10.27 -6.47 18.30
C ASP A 191 9.00 -6.90 19.06
N MET A 192 7.83 -6.57 18.52
CA MET A 192 6.53 -7.00 19.05
C MET A 192 6.06 -8.34 18.45
N LEU A 193 6.83 -8.90 17.52
CA LEU A 193 6.48 -10.12 16.80
C LEU A 193 7.40 -11.28 17.18
N ASN A 194 6.94 -12.50 16.87
CA ASN A 194 7.72 -13.70 17.12
C ASN A 194 8.97 -13.71 16.23
N LYS A 195 10.14 -13.49 16.83
CA LYS A 195 11.44 -13.45 16.13
C LYS A 195 11.81 -14.80 15.49
N GLU A 196 11.19 -15.89 15.92
CA GLU A 196 11.39 -17.21 15.34
C GLU A 196 10.45 -17.53 14.17
N ASP A 197 9.54 -16.62 13.82
CA ASP A 197 8.70 -16.82 12.64
C ASP A 197 9.57 -16.82 11.36
N PRO A 198 9.52 -17.89 10.54
CA PRO A 198 10.35 -18.00 9.34
C PRO A 198 10.17 -16.86 8.32
N ILE A 199 8.96 -16.32 8.17
CA ILE A 199 8.69 -15.19 7.25
C ILE A 199 9.33 -13.93 7.79
N LEU A 200 9.16 -13.66 9.09
CA LEU A 200 9.72 -12.49 9.74
C LEU A 200 11.25 -12.51 9.75
N ARG A 201 11.87 -13.68 9.92
CA ARG A 201 13.33 -13.85 9.77
C ARG A 201 13.79 -13.49 8.35
N ARG A 202 13.09 -14.00 7.32
CA ARG A 202 13.42 -13.68 5.91
C ARG A 202 13.26 -12.20 5.59
N LEU A 203 12.16 -11.59 6.01
CA LEU A 203 11.91 -10.15 5.83
C LEU A 203 12.99 -9.31 6.52
N GLU A 204 13.39 -9.70 7.72
CA GLU A 204 14.40 -8.96 8.48
C GLU A 204 15.79 -9.07 7.86
N MET A 205 16.20 -10.26 7.38
CA MET A 205 17.44 -10.42 6.62
C MET A 205 17.47 -9.52 5.37
N ILE A 206 16.34 -9.40 4.65
CA ILE A 206 16.23 -8.52 3.47
C ILE A 206 16.29 -7.06 3.88
N ARG A 207 15.58 -6.66 4.95
CA ARG A 207 15.58 -5.29 5.46
C ARG A 207 16.99 -4.86 5.86
N LEU A 208 17.69 -5.69 6.64
CA LEU A 208 19.07 -5.43 7.08
C LEU A 208 20.00 -5.28 5.88
N LEU A 209 19.95 -6.22 4.93
CA LEU A 209 20.79 -6.17 3.72
C LEU A 209 20.52 -4.89 2.91
N ARG A 210 19.25 -4.56 2.64
CA ARG A 210 18.87 -3.37 1.87
C ARG A 210 19.17 -2.06 2.59
N SER A 211 19.24 -2.10 3.92
CA SER A 211 19.63 -0.95 4.72
C SER A 211 21.13 -0.72 4.79
N GLY A 212 21.94 -1.63 4.24
CA GLY A 212 23.40 -1.54 4.15
C GLY A 212 24.16 -2.29 5.24
N SER A 213 23.50 -3.17 6.00
CA SER A 213 24.19 -4.05 6.95
C SER A 213 25.05 -5.08 6.20
N PRO A 214 26.31 -5.33 6.63
CA PRO A 214 27.16 -6.35 6.01
C PRO A 214 26.51 -7.74 6.03
N VAL A 215 26.59 -8.46 4.92
CA VAL A 215 25.95 -9.79 4.79
C VAL A 215 26.57 -10.81 5.74
N GLU A 216 27.85 -10.65 6.09
CA GLU A 216 28.58 -11.44 7.08
C GLU A 216 27.90 -11.40 8.43
N THR A 217 27.47 -10.21 8.84
CA THR A 217 26.82 -10.02 10.14
C THR A 217 25.43 -10.63 10.14
N ILE A 218 24.66 -10.40 9.08
CA ILE A 218 23.32 -10.99 8.93
C ILE A 218 23.41 -12.52 8.92
N SER A 219 24.41 -13.06 8.20
CA SER A 219 24.69 -14.50 8.14
C SER A 219 24.95 -15.10 9.52
N LYS A 220 25.76 -14.42 10.34
CA LYS A 220 26.08 -14.85 11.70
C LYS A 220 24.88 -14.76 12.64
N GLU A 221 24.11 -13.67 12.57
CA GLU A 221 22.95 -13.42 13.43
C GLU A 221 21.80 -14.40 13.16
N TYR A 222 21.50 -14.66 11.88
CA TYR A 222 20.36 -15.50 11.49
C TYR A 222 20.73 -16.95 11.21
N HIS A 223 22.00 -17.34 11.42
CA HIS A 223 22.54 -18.66 11.11
C HIS A 223 22.24 -19.10 9.66
N ALA A 224 22.39 -18.16 8.72
CA ALA A 224 22.06 -18.34 7.31
C ALA A 224 23.29 -18.15 6.42
N VAL A 225 23.41 -18.90 5.33
CA VAL A 225 24.50 -18.70 4.36
C VAL A 225 24.29 -17.43 3.53
N LYS A 226 25.38 -16.75 3.14
CA LYS A 226 25.32 -15.46 2.43
C LYS A 226 24.55 -15.56 1.10
N GLU A 227 24.75 -16.66 0.38
CA GLU A 227 24.10 -16.95 -0.90
C GLU A 227 22.58 -17.06 -0.76
N TYR A 228 22.10 -17.54 0.40
CA TYR A 228 20.67 -17.59 0.69
C TYR A 228 20.11 -16.19 0.92
N ILE A 229 20.82 -15.34 1.68
CA ILE A 229 20.42 -13.95 1.94
C ILE A 229 20.34 -13.14 0.63
N TYR A 230 21.34 -13.25 -0.23
CA TYR A 230 21.31 -12.60 -1.55
C TYR A 230 20.18 -13.12 -2.44
N ARG A 231 19.94 -14.44 -2.44
CA ARG A 231 18.84 -15.06 -3.19
C ARG A 231 17.47 -14.56 -2.71
N LEU A 232 17.29 -14.43 -1.40
CA LEU A 232 16.08 -13.85 -0.81
C LEU A 232 15.87 -12.41 -1.29
N ASN A 233 16.90 -11.58 -1.21
CA ASN A 233 16.82 -10.19 -1.67
C ASN A 233 16.50 -10.09 -3.16
N ASN A 234 17.09 -10.95 -3.98
CA ASN A 234 16.80 -10.98 -5.43
C ASN A 234 15.34 -11.37 -5.68
N ARG A 235 14.84 -12.43 -5.04
CA ARG A 235 13.45 -12.86 -5.13
C ARG A 235 12.48 -11.76 -4.70
N PHE A 236 12.77 -11.10 -3.57
CA PHE A 236 11.99 -9.98 -3.07
C PHE A 236 12.00 -8.78 -4.03
N SER A 237 13.16 -8.47 -4.63
CA SER A 237 13.28 -7.37 -5.59
C SER A 237 12.49 -7.63 -6.86
N SER A 238 12.37 -8.89 -7.29
CA SER A 238 11.60 -9.24 -8.48
C SER A 238 10.09 -9.25 -8.25
N ASN A 239 9.62 -9.82 -7.13
CA ASN A 239 8.19 -10.12 -6.94
C ASN A 239 7.68 -9.85 -5.51
N GLY A 240 8.39 -9.05 -4.71
CA GLY A 240 7.99 -8.68 -3.36
C GLY A 240 7.95 -9.84 -2.36
N VAL A 241 7.07 -9.72 -1.37
CA VAL A 241 6.94 -10.68 -0.24
C VAL A 241 6.57 -12.08 -0.74
N VAL A 242 5.73 -12.19 -1.77
CA VAL A 242 5.23 -13.48 -2.27
C VAL A 242 6.37 -14.40 -2.70
N ALA A 243 7.44 -13.85 -3.31
CA ALA A 243 8.56 -14.68 -3.78
C ALA A 243 9.54 -15.12 -2.69
N ILE A 244 9.39 -14.63 -1.47
CA ILE A 244 10.18 -15.10 -0.33
C ILE A 244 9.39 -16.06 0.56
N MET A 245 8.08 -16.25 0.32
CA MET A 245 7.25 -17.22 1.01
C MET A 245 7.45 -18.64 0.45
N ASP A 246 7.25 -19.63 1.30
CA ASP A 246 7.23 -21.06 0.96
C ASP A 246 5.82 -21.66 1.14
N GLU A 247 5.66 -22.94 0.82
CA GLU A 247 4.34 -23.59 0.89
C GLU A 247 3.78 -23.64 2.32
N ASN A 248 4.62 -23.79 3.35
CA ASN A 248 4.16 -23.78 4.73
C ASN A 248 3.67 -22.39 5.14
N ASP A 249 4.29 -21.33 4.64
CA ASP A 249 3.81 -19.95 4.85
C ASP A 249 2.46 -19.73 4.19
N PHE A 250 2.29 -20.18 2.95
CA PHE A 250 1.00 -20.11 2.27
C PHE A 250 -0.05 -20.97 2.96
N GLN A 251 0.30 -22.13 3.48
CA GLN A 251 -0.61 -22.96 4.28
C GLN A 251 -1.01 -22.27 5.59
N LYS A 252 -0.05 -21.69 6.33
CA LYS A 252 -0.36 -20.90 7.53
C LYS A 252 -1.23 -19.70 7.20
N TYR A 253 -0.94 -18.99 6.11
CA TYR A 253 -1.76 -17.89 5.64
C TYR A 253 -3.18 -18.35 5.30
N ARG A 254 -3.34 -19.40 4.50
CA ARG A 254 -4.66 -19.97 4.17
C ARG A 254 -5.39 -20.53 5.41
N ALA A 255 -4.69 -21.01 6.42
CA ALA A 255 -5.29 -21.49 7.67
C ALA A 255 -5.79 -20.34 8.56
N LEU A 256 -5.07 -19.21 8.57
CA LEU A 256 -5.50 -17.99 9.27
C LEU A 256 -6.59 -17.23 8.51
N TYR A 257 -6.59 -17.34 7.19
CA TYR A 257 -7.52 -16.71 6.26
C TYR A 257 -8.14 -17.80 5.38
N PRO A 258 -9.03 -18.65 5.95
CA PRO A 258 -9.72 -19.65 5.18
C PRO A 258 -10.54 -19.00 4.05
N PRO A 259 -10.84 -19.75 2.98
CA PRO A 259 -11.49 -19.23 1.78
C PRO A 259 -12.97 -18.88 2.04
N TYR A 260 -13.21 -17.75 2.70
CA TYR A 260 -14.55 -17.28 2.97
C TYR A 260 -15.20 -16.64 1.74
N ILE A 261 -16.45 -16.99 1.46
CA ILE A 261 -17.33 -16.26 0.56
C ILE A 261 -18.17 -15.31 1.40
N LYS A 262 -18.05 -14.03 1.12
CA LYS A 262 -18.72 -12.93 1.81
C LYS A 262 -19.89 -12.45 0.95
N VAL A 263 -21.10 -12.55 1.46
CA VAL A 263 -22.33 -12.27 0.70
C VAL A 263 -23.07 -11.12 1.37
N CYS A 264 -23.53 -10.18 0.56
CA CYS A 264 -24.38 -9.08 0.98
C CYS A 264 -25.72 -9.12 0.23
N SER A 265 -26.81 -8.74 0.89
CA SER A 265 -28.08 -8.36 0.27
C SER A 265 -28.49 -6.99 0.74
N PHE A 266 -28.92 -6.13 -0.18
CA PHE A 266 -29.39 -4.80 0.16
C PHE A 266 -30.40 -4.27 -0.86
N ASN A 267 -31.61 -3.95 -0.39
CA ASN A 267 -32.59 -3.20 -1.16
C ASN A 267 -32.14 -1.73 -1.26
N LEU A 268 -32.10 -1.18 -2.47
CA LEU A 268 -31.66 0.18 -2.76
C LEU A 268 -32.79 1.21 -2.75
N HIS A 269 -34.04 0.84 -2.52
CA HIS A 269 -35.18 1.76 -2.44
C HIS A 269 -35.21 2.85 -3.55
N GLY A 270 -34.87 2.43 -4.77
CA GLY A 270 -34.73 3.30 -5.93
C GLY A 270 -33.88 4.55 -5.71
N VAL A 271 -34.52 5.73 -5.84
CA VAL A 271 -33.86 7.04 -5.72
C VAL A 271 -33.66 7.52 -4.28
N HIS A 272 -34.35 6.91 -3.30
CA HIS A 272 -34.37 7.22 -1.86
C HIS A 272 -33.85 8.62 -1.44
N ASP A 273 -34.78 9.53 -1.12
CA ASP A 273 -34.52 10.91 -0.70
C ASP A 273 -33.65 11.78 -1.64
N GLU A 274 -33.30 11.27 -2.83
CA GLU A 274 -32.52 11.95 -3.88
C GLU A 274 -31.15 12.53 -3.42
N ASP A 275 -30.51 11.96 -2.39
CA ASP A 275 -29.17 12.37 -1.94
C ASP A 275 -28.08 11.93 -2.95
N PRO A 276 -27.38 12.86 -3.62
CA PRO A 276 -26.37 12.53 -4.63
C PRO A 276 -25.14 11.82 -4.06
N THR A 277 -24.93 11.87 -2.74
CA THR A 277 -23.81 11.19 -2.08
C THR A 277 -24.15 9.78 -1.60
N ARG A 278 -25.43 9.40 -1.62
CA ARG A 278 -25.95 8.15 -1.07
C ARG A 278 -25.22 6.91 -1.59
N LEU A 279 -25.12 6.75 -2.90
CA LEU A 279 -24.47 5.57 -3.51
C LEU A 279 -22.99 5.47 -3.13
N LYS A 280 -22.31 6.62 -2.98
CA LYS A 280 -20.92 6.65 -2.52
C LYS A 280 -20.79 6.22 -1.06
N ARG A 281 -21.75 6.60 -0.22
CA ARG A 281 -21.80 6.15 1.19
C ARG A 281 -22.05 4.64 1.27
N ILE A 282 -23.00 4.13 0.49
CA ILE A 282 -23.25 2.68 0.37
C ILE A 282 -21.98 1.95 -0.07
N ALA A 283 -21.32 2.40 -1.14
CA ALA A 283 -20.08 1.79 -1.63
C ALA A 283 -18.95 1.81 -0.57
N ASN A 284 -18.76 2.94 0.13
CA ASN A 284 -17.76 3.04 1.20
C ASN A 284 -18.05 2.09 2.36
N GLU A 285 -19.31 2.01 2.81
CA GLU A 285 -19.69 1.10 3.90
C GLU A 285 -19.57 -0.37 3.49
N LEU A 286 -19.97 -0.73 2.26
CA LEU A 286 -19.77 -2.08 1.72
C LEU A 286 -18.27 -2.44 1.62
N CYS A 287 -17.41 -1.49 1.28
CA CYS A 287 -15.96 -1.73 1.23
C CYS A 287 -15.35 -2.08 2.59
N VAL A 288 -15.99 -1.72 3.71
CA VAL A 288 -15.57 -2.16 5.05
C VAL A 288 -15.77 -3.67 5.22
N TYR A 289 -16.85 -4.21 4.64
CA TYR A 289 -17.16 -5.64 4.69
C TYR A 289 -16.47 -6.43 3.55
N ASP A 290 -16.05 -5.76 2.47
CA ASP A 290 -15.39 -6.34 1.30
C ASP A 290 -16.14 -7.60 0.78
N PRO A 291 -17.42 -7.47 0.40
CA PRO A 291 -18.23 -8.62 -0.04
C PRO A 291 -17.72 -9.20 -1.36
N ASP A 292 -17.78 -10.52 -1.50
CA ASP A 292 -17.49 -11.22 -2.75
C ASP A 292 -18.66 -11.15 -3.73
N LEU A 293 -19.88 -11.20 -3.19
CA LEU A 293 -21.16 -11.26 -3.88
C LEU A 293 -22.16 -10.30 -3.24
N CYS A 294 -22.87 -9.51 -4.04
CA CYS A 294 -23.92 -8.61 -3.58
C CYS A 294 -25.21 -8.82 -4.38
N ALA A 295 -26.33 -9.00 -3.68
CA ALA A 295 -27.67 -8.98 -4.25
C ALA A 295 -28.28 -7.60 -4.01
N TYR A 296 -28.69 -6.93 -5.07
CA TYR A 296 -29.35 -5.64 -4.99
C TYR A 296 -30.79 -5.74 -5.49
N GLN A 297 -31.69 -5.05 -4.78
CA GLN A 297 -33.11 -4.90 -5.12
C GLN A 297 -33.44 -3.41 -5.31
N GLU A 298 -34.57 -3.14 -5.94
CA GLU A 298 -35.04 -1.78 -6.30
C GLU A 298 -33.98 -0.94 -7.01
N VAL A 299 -33.24 -1.62 -7.90
CA VAL A 299 -32.17 -1.04 -8.70
C VAL A 299 -32.80 -0.21 -9.81
N ILE A 300 -32.56 1.09 -9.81
CA ILE A 300 -33.04 1.97 -10.88
C ILE A 300 -32.03 2.12 -12.01
N LYS A 301 -32.55 2.22 -13.23
CA LYS A 301 -31.79 2.53 -14.46
C LYS A 301 -32.62 3.40 -15.38
N GLY A 302 -32.07 4.52 -15.85
CA GLY A 302 -32.73 5.38 -16.84
C GLY A 302 -33.20 6.72 -16.27
N ALA A 303 -33.94 7.50 -17.07
CA ALA A 303 -34.34 8.87 -16.74
C ALA A 303 -33.16 9.79 -16.32
N GLY A 304 -32.00 9.62 -16.96
CA GLY A 304 -30.76 10.36 -16.65
C GLY A 304 -29.91 9.74 -15.53
N ILE A 305 -30.36 8.63 -14.93
CA ILE A 305 -29.64 7.90 -13.89
C ILE A 305 -28.97 6.67 -14.52
N GLU A 306 -27.65 6.58 -14.37
CA GLU A 306 -26.91 5.35 -14.66
C GLU A 306 -27.37 4.24 -13.70
N GLU A 307 -27.29 2.99 -14.12
CA GLU A 307 -27.75 1.86 -13.31
C GLU A 307 -27.06 1.85 -11.92
N THR A 308 -27.86 1.89 -10.85
CA THR A 308 -27.37 2.22 -9.49
C THR A 308 -26.43 1.18 -8.88
N SER A 309 -26.65 -0.11 -9.15
CA SER A 309 -25.75 -1.18 -8.74
C SER A 309 -24.43 -1.17 -9.51
N LEU A 310 -24.42 -0.77 -10.79
CA LEU A 310 -23.19 -0.55 -11.56
C LEU A 310 -22.38 0.60 -10.99
N GLN A 311 -23.01 1.74 -10.66
CA GLN A 311 -22.33 2.86 -10.02
C GLN A 311 -21.68 2.45 -8.69
N ILE A 312 -22.39 1.66 -7.86
CA ILE A 312 -21.82 1.11 -6.61
C ILE A 312 -20.63 0.19 -6.93
N ALA A 313 -20.76 -0.71 -7.90
CA ALA A 313 -19.70 -1.62 -8.31
C ALA A 313 -18.45 -0.88 -8.81
N ASP A 314 -18.60 0.18 -9.59
CA ASP A 314 -17.48 1.01 -10.08
C ASP A 314 -16.77 1.73 -8.94
N MET A 315 -17.53 2.30 -7.99
CA MET A 315 -16.95 2.93 -6.80
C MET A 315 -16.21 1.92 -5.92
N MET A 316 -16.81 0.76 -5.65
CA MET A 316 -16.15 -0.31 -4.91
C MET A 316 -14.88 -0.80 -5.61
N SER A 317 -14.91 -0.87 -6.94
CA SER A 317 -13.73 -1.25 -7.74
C SER A 317 -12.60 -0.24 -7.62
N GLY A 318 -12.93 1.06 -7.64
CA GLY A 318 -11.97 2.13 -7.42
C GLY A 318 -11.37 2.14 -6.01
N ILE A 319 -12.16 1.82 -4.97
CA ILE A 319 -11.72 1.81 -3.58
C ILE A 319 -10.84 0.58 -3.26
N THR A 320 -11.27 -0.60 -3.70
CA THR A 320 -10.64 -1.88 -3.33
C THR A 320 -9.57 -2.35 -4.30
N GLY A 321 -9.58 -1.85 -5.53
CA GLY A 321 -8.77 -2.37 -6.64
C GLY A 321 -9.26 -3.70 -7.22
N MET A 322 -10.41 -4.22 -6.77
CA MET A 322 -11.03 -5.45 -7.28
C MET A 322 -12.07 -5.11 -8.35
N TYR A 323 -12.21 -5.93 -9.40
CA TYR A 323 -13.19 -5.67 -10.46
C TYR A 323 -14.58 -6.22 -10.11
N TYR A 324 -15.43 -5.39 -9.52
CA TYR A 324 -16.85 -5.70 -9.32
C TYR A 324 -17.61 -5.57 -10.64
N ARG A 325 -18.45 -6.55 -10.94
CA ARG A 325 -19.29 -6.61 -12.14
C ARG A 325 -20.72 -6.90 -11.74
N THR A 326 -21.67 -6.27 -12.42
CA THR A 326 -23.10 -6.42 -12.14
C THR A 326 -23.85 -7.02 -13.34
N GLN A 327 -24.92 -7.75 -13.05
CA GLN A 327 -25.94 -8.17 -14.00
C GLN A 327 -27.29 -7.66 -13.52
N TYR A 328 -27.81 -6.64 -14.22
CA TYR A 328 -29.11 -6.05 -13.98
C TYR A 328 -30.22 -6.78 -14.76
N GLY A 329 -31.40 -6.93 -14.13
CA GLY A 329 -32.63 -7.39 -14.75
C GLY A 329 -33.78 -6.42 -14.45
N TYR A 330 -34.39 -5.87 -15.49
CA TYR A 330 -35.56 -5.00 -15.38
C TYR A 330 -36.80 -5.77 -14.88
N CYS A 331 -37.56 -5.17 -13.96
CA CYS A 331 -38.81 -5.71 -13.45
C CYS A 331 -40.02 -4.90 -13.92
N HIS A 332 -40.11 -3.63 -13.52
CA HIS A 332 -41.26 -2.77 -13.81
C HIS A 332 -40.91 -1.27 -13.74
N MET A 333 -41.86 -0.40 -14.07
CA MET A 333 -41.70 1.05 -13.95
C MET A 333 -42.06 1.54 -12.53
N TYR A 334 -41.07 2.02 -11.79
CA TYR A 334 -41.25 2.75 -10.54
C TYR A 334 -41.69 4.20 -10.79
N MET A 335 -42.75 4.63 -10.11
CA MET A 335 -43.39 5.95 -10.26
C MET A 335 -43.70 6.33 -11.72
N ASN A 336 -43.94 5.35 -12.60
CA ASN A 336 -44.09 5.54 -14.06
C ASN A 336 -42.92 6.30 -14.73
N LYS A 337 -41.75 6.35 -14.09
CA LYS A 337 -40.60 7.16 -14.53
C LYS A 337 -39.31 6.38 -14.57
N TYR A 338 -39.03 5.55 -13.56
CA TYR A 338 -37.76 4.87 -13.41
C TYR A 338 -37.92 3.37 -13.67
N PRO A 339 -37.24 2.80 -14.66
CA PRO A 339 -37.10 1.36 -14.77
C PRO A 339 -36.42 0.80 -13.53
N GLU A 340 -37.18 0.07 -12.71
CA GLU A 340 -36.72 -0.58 -11.50
C GLU A 340 -36.49 -2.07 -11.78
N GLY A 341 -35.50 -2.64 -11.12
CA GLY A 341 -35.16 -4.04 -11.28
C GLY A 341 -34.35 -4.59 -10.12
N ILE A 342 -33.71 -5.71 -10.41
CA ILE A 342 -32.85 -6.44 -9.48
C ILE A 342 -31.46 -6.62 -10.10
N ALA A 343 -30.45 -6.86 -9.28
CA ALA A 343 -29.11 -7.16 -9.78
C ALA A 343 -28.35 -8.14 -8.90
N VAL A 344 -27.48 -8.92 -9.52
CA VAL A 344 -26.38 -9.61 -8.84
C VAL A 344 -25.07 -8.92 -9.20
N SER A 345 -24.22 -8.68 -8.22
CA SER A 345 -22.88 -8.13 -8.39
C SER A 345 -21.85 -9.02 -7.72
N GLY A 346 -20.62 -9.04 -8.25
CA GLY A 346 -19.52 -9.76 -7.61
C GLY A 346 -18.16 -9.40 -8.17
N ARG A 347 -17.12 -9.64 -7.38
CA ARG A 347 -15.71 -9.37 -7.76
C ARG A 347 -15.05 -10.49 -8.57
N TYR A 348 -15.68 -11.66 -8.59
CA TYR A 348 -15.30 -12.79 -9.44
C TYR A 348 -15.99 -12.73 -10.80
N ASN A 349 -15.50 -13.52 -11.77
CA ASN A 349 -16.08 -13.52 -13.11
C ASN A 349 -17.49 -14.13 -13.12
N LEU A 350 -18.47 -13.40 -13.65
CA LEU A 350 -19.84 -13.89 -13.83
C LEU A 350 -19.88 -14.85 -15.02
N LYS A 351 -20.39 -16.06 -14.80
CA LYS A 351 -20.60 -17.08 -15.83
C LYS A 351 -22.09 -17.35 -16.00
N ASN A 352 -22.51 -17.47 -17.25
CA ASN A 352 -23.89 -17.78 -17.64
C ASN A 352 -24.96 -16.95 -16.90
N PRO A 353 -24.90 -15.60 -16.90
CA PRO A 353 -25.89 -14.77 -16.22
C PRO A 353 -27.30 -14.99 -16.80
N GLN A 354 -28.30 -15.01 -15.92
CA GLN A 354 -29.70 -15.25 -16.25
C GLN A 354 -30.60 -14.20 -15.60
N ILE A 355 -31.64 -13.79 -16.31
CA ILE A 355 -32.79 -13.07 -15.75
C ILE A 355 -33.99 -14.02 -15.83
N ILE A 356 -34.49 -14.43 -14.68
CA ILE A 356 -35.51 -15.47 -14.54
C ILE A 356 -36.86 -14.81 -14.29
N ASP A 357 -37.84 -15.10 -15.14
CA ASP A 357 -39.22 -14.62 -15.00
C ASP A 357 -39.93 -15.28 -13.81
N LEU A 358 -40.43 -14.48 -12.86
CA LEU A 358 -41.19 -14.92 -11.69
C LEU A 358 -42.67 -14.49 -11.75
N ASN A 359 -43.23 -14.29 -12.95
CA ASN A 359 -44.59 -13.79 -13.17
C ASN A 359 -45.53 -14.84 -13.76
N LYS A 360 -45.01 -15.61 -14.72
CA LYS A 360 -45.76 -16.59 -15.49
C LYS A 360 -45.48 -18.01 -15.04
N ASP A 361 -46.34 -18.95 -15.39
CA ASP A 361 -46.16 -20.39 -15.12
C ASP A 361 -45.89 -20.70 -13.64
N LEU A 362 -46.46 -19.90 -12.74
CA LEU A 362 -46.44 -20.16 -11.31
C LEU A 362 -47.43 -21.28 -10.99
N VAL A 363 -47.13 -22.07 -9.96
CA VAL A 363 -48.04 -23.11 -9.50
C VAL A 363 -49.41 -22.53 -9.17
N GLU A 364 -50.45 -23.33 -9.41
CA GLU A 364 -51.85 -22.95 -9.20
C GLU A 364 -52.33 -21.76 -10.08
N GLY A 365 -51.56 -21.37 -11.10
CA GLY A 365 -51.90 -20.25 -11.98
C GLY A 365 -51.87 -18.90 -11.26
N LEU A 366 -51.08 -18.80 -10.19
CA LEU A 366 -50.93 -17.58 -9.41
C LEU A 366 -50.22 -16.49 -10.22
N HIS A 367 -50.53 -15.22 -9.90
CA HIS A 367 -49.93 -14.05 -10.55
C HIS A 367 -49.57 -13.01 -9.50
N PRO A 368 -48.36 -12.42 -9.57
CA PRO A 368 -47.94 -11.36 -8.65
C PRO A 368 -48.67 -10.04 -8.92
N LEU A 369 -48.67 -9.14 -7.94
CA LEU A 369 -49.23 -7.78 -8.08
C LEU A 369 -48.45 -6.93 -9.08
N MET A 370 -47.14 -7.15 -9.14
CA MET A 370 -46.24 -6.46 -10.04
C MET A 370 -45.26 -7.43 -10.67
N ASP A 371 -44.70 -7.07 -11.82
CA ASP A 371 -43.70 -7.88 -12.49
C ASP A 371 -42.44 -8.04 -11.62
N ARG A 372 -42.07 -9.28 -11.29
CA ARG A 372 -40.88 -9.68 -10.55
C ARG A 372 -40.00 -10.60 -11.39
N TYR A 373 -38.70 -10.42 -11.26
CA TYR A 373 -37.68 -11.28 -11.86
C TYR A 373 -36.61 -11.59 -10.82
N ALA A 374 -35.81 -12.62 -11.07
CA ALA A 374 -34.57 -12.86 -10.35
C ALA A 374 -33.37 -12.69 -11.29
N ALA A 375 -32.30 -12.07 -10.81
CA ALA A 375 -31.00 -12.15 -11.49
C ALA A 375 -30.21 -13.29 -10.87
N ALA A 376 -29.63 -14.15 -11.68
CA ALA A 376 -28.81 -15.25 -11.21
C ALA A 376 -27.55 -15.38 -12.06
N ALA A 377 -26.44 -15.84 -11.46
CA ALA A 377 -25.23 -16.16 -12.17
C ALA A 377 -24.46 -17.27 -11.46
N GLN A 378 -23.59 -17.94 -12.22
CA GLN A 378 -22.56 -18.81 -11.67
C GLN A 378 -21.28 -18.00 -11.43
N PHE A 379 -20.65 -18.22 -10.28
CA PHE A 379 -19.33 -17.72 -9.94
C PHE A 379 -18.36 -18.89 -9.70
N GLU A 380 -17.08 -18.65 -9.94
CA GLU A 380 -16.00 -19.56 -9.58
C GLU A 380 -15.14 -18.87 -8.52
N ILE A 381 -15.29 -19.31 -7.27
CA ILE A 381 -14.68 -18.69 -6.09
C ILE A 381 -13.81 -19.74 -5.42
N TYR A 382 -12.52 -19.47 -5.28
CA TYR A 382 -11.52 -20.41 -4.74
C TYR A 382 -11.51 -21.80 -5.42
N GLY A 383 -11.81 -21.86 -6.73
CA GLY A 383 -11.90 -23.11 -7.50
C GLY A 383 -13.21 -23.88 -7.31
N HIS A 384 -14.17 -23.29 -6.58
CA HIS A 384 -15.48 -23.87 -6.33
C HIS A 384 -16.57 -23.14 -7.13
N LYS A 385 -17.52 -23.91 -7.63
CA LYS A 385 -18.71 -23.40 -8.33
C LYS A 385 -19.75 -22.93 -7.32
N VAL A 386 -20.15 -21.67 -7.42
CA VAL A 386 -21.15 -21.02 -6.56
C VAL A 386 -22.27 -20.47 -7.44
N ILE A 387 -23.51 -20.83 -7.14
CA ILE A 387 -24.69 -20.27 -7.81
C ILE A 387 -25.27 -19.18 -6.91
N PHE A 388 -25.47 -17.99 -7.46
CA PHE A 388 -25.95 -16.85 -6.69
C PHE A 388 -27.13 -16.19 -7.40
N ALA A 389 -28.21 -15.92 -6.66
CA ALA A 389 -29.40 -15.28 -7.16
C ALA A 389 -29.85 -14.13 -6.25
N SER A 390 -30.22 -13.01 -6.87
CA SER A 390 -30.89 -11.86 -6.25
C SER A 390 -32.39 -11.96 -6.50
N VAL A 391 -33.21 -11.78 -5.47
CA VAL A 391 -34.68 -11.78 -5.56
C VAL A 391 -35.29 -10.53 -4.92
N HIS A 392 -36.42 -10.09 -5.48
CA HIS A 392 -37.35 -9.18 -4.82
C HIS A 392 -38.75 -9.78 -5.05
N LEU A 393 -39.28 -10.49 -4.04
CA LEU A 393 -40.53 -11.25 -4.21
C LEU A 393 -41.77 -10.35 -4.11
N ASP A 394 -42.92 -10.91 -4.45
CA ASP A 394 -44.20 -10.22 -4.42
C ASP A 394 -44.64 -9.81 -3.00
N HIS A 395 -45.15 -8.59 -2.87
CA HIS A 395 -45.56 -8.01 -1.58
C HIS A 395 -47.08 -8.12 -1.32
N SER A 396 -47.80 -8.95 -2.09
CA SER A 396 -49.24 -9.13 -1.87
C SER A 396 -49.55 -9.81 -0.53
N GLU A 397 -50.81 -9.68 -0.12
CA GLU A 397 -51.34 -10.35 1.06
C GLU A 397 -51.37 -11.88 0.93
N ASN A 398 -51.22 -12.44 -0.29
CA ASN A 398 -51.27 -13.88 -0.51
C ASN A 398 -49.85 -14.50 -0.50
N PRO A 399 -49.41 -15.12 0.62
CA PRO A 399 -48.07 -15.68 0.73
C PRO A 399 -47.79 -16.83 -0.24
N ARG A 400 -48.84 -17.47 -0.80
CA ARG A 400 -48.67 -18.56 -1.78
C ARG A 400 -48.02 -18.08 -3.08
N ILE A 401 -48.13 -16.80 -3.43
CA ILE A 401 -47.45 -16.24 -4.61
C ILE A 401 -45.94 -16.28 -4.42
N ARG A 402 -45.43 -15.81 -3.27
CA ARG A 402 -43.99 -15.84 -2.96
C ARG A 402 -43.44 -17.27 -2.92
N TYR A 403 -44.19 -18.18 -2.32
CA TYR A 403 -43.88 -19.62 -2.39
C TYR A 403 -43.76 -20.09 -3.84
N ALA A 404 -44.73 -19.78 -4.70
CA ALA A 404 -44.72 -20.20 -6.09
C ALA A 404 -43.55 -19.59 -6.89
N GLN A 405 -43.18 -18.34 -6.60
CA GLN A 405 -42.01 -17.67 -7.19
C GLN A 405 -40.72 -18.38 -6.81
N VAL A 406 -40.52 -18.68 -5.53
CA VAL A 406 -39.33 -19.37 -5.03
C VAL A 406 -39.25 -20.81 -5.53
N GLU A 407 -40.38 -21.52 -5.56
CA GLU A 407 -40.46 -22.89 -6.08
C GLU A 407 -40.05 -22.94 -7.56
N LYS A 408 -40.58 -22.02 -8.38
CA LYS A 408 -40.16 -21.85 -9.78
C LYS A 408 -38.68 -21.50 -9.89
N LEU A 409 -38.19 -20.54 -9.10
CA LEU A 409 -36.80 -20.10 -9.11
C LEU A 409 -35.85 -21.28 -8.88
N VAL A 410 -36.07 -22.08 -7.83
CA VAL A 410 -35.23 -23.23 -7.50
C VAL A 410 -35.18 -24.22 -8.67
N LYS A 411 -36.34 -24.57 -9.27
CA LYS A 411 -36.41 -25.46 -10.43
C LYS A 411 -35.59 -24.91 -11.61
N VAL A 412 -35.70 -23.62 -11.90
CA VAL A 412 -34.95 -22.98 -12.99
C VAL A 412 -33.45 -22.97 -12.69
N LEU A 413 -33.03 -22.66 -11.46
CA LEU A 413 -31.62 -22.68 -11.05
C LEU A 413 -31.02 -24.09 -11.21
N GLU A 414 -31.72 -25.12 -10.74
CA GLU A 414 -31.27 -26.51 -10.86
C GLU A 414 -31.22 -26.97 -12.32
N SER A 415 -32.20 -26.59 -13.15
CA SER A 415 -32.19 -26.93 -14.58
C SER A 415 -31.10 -26.20 -15.38
N THR A 416 -30.79 -24.96 -15.02
CA THR A 416 -29.85 -24.10 -15.76
C THR A 416 -28.41 -24.36 -15.34
N TYR A 417 -28.15 -24.54 -14.05
CA TYR A 417 -26.81 -24.65 -13.51
C TYR A 417 -26.47 -26.06 -13.02
N GLY A 418 -27.44 -26.97 -12.92
CA GLY A 418 -27.27 -28.30 -12.34
C GLY A 418 -27.18 -28.27 -10.81
N THR A 419 -27.07 -29.46 -10.22
CA THR A 419 -27.01 -29.66 -8.76
C THR A 419 -25.60 -29.91 -8.23
N ASP A 420 -24.62 -30.10 -9.12
CA ASP A 420 -23.20 -30.17 -8.75
C ASP A 420 -22.63 -28.75 -8.60
N TYR A 421 -22.74 -28.23 -7.39
CA TYR A 421 -22.19 -26.95 -6.94
C TYR A 421 -21.65 -27.09 -5.52
N HIS A 422 -20.76 -26.18 -5.14
CA HIS A 422 -20.29 -26.07 -3.76
C HIS A 422 -21.31 -25.34 -2.89
N ALA A 423 -21.85 -24.23 -3.40
CA ALA A 423 -22.93 -23.47 -2.76
C ALA A 423 -23.96 -22.98 -3.77
N SER A 424 -25.23 -22.95 -3.36
CA SER A 424 -26.32 -22.20 -3.98
C SER A 424 -26.86 -21.21 -2.96
N ILE A 425 -26.92 -19.95 -3.36
CA ILE A 425 -27.21 -18.82 -2.49
C ILE A 425 -28.32 -18.00 -3.13
N ILE A 426 -29.42 -17.82 -2.43
CA ILE A 426 -30.53 -16.95 -2.83
C ILE A 426 -30.62 -15.84 -1.79
N ALA A 427 -30.45 -14.60 -2.22
CA ALA A 427 -30.40 -13.45 -1.35
C ALA A 427 -31.32 -12.35 -1.87
N GLY A 428 -31.96 -11.60 -0.97
CA GLY A 428 -32.83 -10.51 -1.39
C GLY A 428 -33.89 -10.14 -0.39
N ASP A 429 -34.80 -9.30 -0.85
CA ASP A 429 -36.04 -8.97 -0.18
C ASP A 429 -37.10 -10.00 -0.54
N PHE A 430 -37.49 -10.82 0.43
CA PHE A 430 -38.47 -11.86 0.26
C PHE A 430 -39.89 -11.35 0.49
N ASN A 431 -40.09 -10.15 1.03
CA ASN A 431 -41.42 -9.67 1.45
C ASN A 431 -42.19 -10.69 2.31
N ASP A 432 -41.48 -11.55 3.04
CA ASP A 432 -42.06 -12.63 3.84
C ASP A 432 -41.33 -12.77 5.18
N THR A 433 -42.07 -13.18 6.20
CA THR A 433 -41.52 -13.41 7.53
C THR A 433 -40.92 -14.80 7.66
N GLU A 434 -40.15 -15.00 8.73
CA GLU A 434 -39.36 -16.21 8.92
C GLU A 434 -40.17 -17.49 9.18
N ASP A 435 -41.43 -17.31 9.58
CA ASP A 435 -42.44 -18.34 9.80
C ASP A 435 -43.32 -18.59 8.56
N SER A 436 -43.00 -17.97 7.43
CA SER A 436 -43.76 -18.13 6.19
C SER A 436 -43.53 -19.48 5.51
N VAL A 437 -44.54 -19.91 4.75
CA VAL A 437 -44.47 -21.11 3.89
C VAL A 437 -43.33 -21.05 2.86
N THR A 438 -42.92 -19.85 2.46
CA THR A 438 -41.82 -19.62 1.51
C THR A 438 -40.48 -19.98 2.14
N ILE A 439 -40.23 -19.51 3.37
CA ILE A 439 -39.00 -19.79 4.11
C ILE A 439 -38.97 -21.24 4.62
N GLU A 440 -40.12 -21.78 5.02
CA GLU A 440 -40.29 -23.20 5.37
C GLU A 440 -39.91 -24.09 4.18
N TYR A 441 -40.46 -23.83 3.00
CA TYR A 441 -40.14 -24.59 1.77
C TYR A 441 -38.64 -24.60 1.46
N LEU A 442 -37.97 -23.44 1.51
CA LEU A 442 -36.52 -23.36 1.29
C LEU A 442 -35.74 -24.18 2.31
N THR A 443 -36.17 -24.14 3.58
CA THR A 443 -35.57 -24.92 4.66
C THR A 443 -35.73 -26.42 4.41
N ASP A 444 -36.93 -26.86 4.00
CA ASP A 444 -37.23 -28.27 3.71
C ASP A 444 -36.39 -28.84 2.58
N ILE A 445 -36.10 -28.05 1.55
CA ILE A 445 -35.24 -28.46 0.43
C ILE A 445 -33.74 -28.25 0.70
N GLY A 446 -33.38 -27.89 1.94
CA GLY A 446 -32.01 -27.86 2.45
C GLY A 446 -31.28 -26.52 2.38
N TYR A 447 -31.96 -25.40 2.10
CA TYR A 447 -31.39 -24.09 2.35
C TYR A 447 -31.39 -23.78 3.85
N LYS A 448 -30.42 -22.98 4.29
CA LYS A 448 -30.29 -22.48 5.65
C LYS A 448 -30.32 -20.96 5.61
N ASP A 449 -31.15 -20.36 6.44
CA ASP A 449 -31.13 -18.93 6.69
C ASP A 449 -29.85 -18.55 7.45
N ALA A 450 -28.99 -17.74 6.81
CA ALA A 450 -27.72 -17.34 7.39
C ALA A 450 -27.84 -16.55 8.70
N TYR A 451 -28.84 -15.65 8.80
CA TYR A 451 -29.01 -14.85 10.00
C TYR A 451 -29.47 -15.73 11.17
N ARG A 452 -30.50 -16.54 10.94
CA ARG A 452 -31.09 -17.42 11.96
C ARG A 452 -30.17 -18.58 12.34
N HIS A 453 -29.25 -18.98 11.46
CA HIS A 453 -28.19 -19.93 11.79
C HIS A 453 -27.26 -19.41 12.89
N CYS A 454 -26.97 -18.11 12.87
CA CYS A 454 -26.02 -17.47 13.78
C CYS A 454 -26.71 -16.83 15.00
N HIS A 455 -28.00 -16.48 14.91
CA HIS A 455 -28.71 -15.70 15.93
C HIS A 455 -30.04 -16.36 16.29
N ARG A 456 -30.35 -16.38 17.60
CA ARG A 456 -31.63 -16.90 18.11
C ARG A 456 -32.78 -15.89 18.08
N THR A 457 -32.48 -14.59 17.98
CA THR A 457 -33.44 -13.48 18.09
C THR A 457 -32.92 -12.26 17.34
N GLY A 458 -33.80 -11.30 17.04
CA GLY A 458 -33.45 -10.06 16.34
C GLY A 458 -33.43 -10.25 14.82
N GLY A 459 -32.78 -9.32 14.11
CA GLY A 459 -32.62 -9.41 12.67
C GLY A 459 -33.65 -8.66 11.84
N ASN A 460 -34.51 -7.84 12.47
CA ASN A 460 -35.44 -7.00 11.74
C ASN A 460 -34.69 -6.12 10.74
N THR A 461 -35.13 -6.15 9.50
CA THR A 461 -34.53 -5.44 8.37
C THR A 461 -35.40 -4.31 7.86
N PHE A 462 -36.69 -4.29 8.22
CA PHE A 462 -37.64 -3.28 7.76
C PHE A 462 -38.58 -2.81 8.90
N ASP A 463 -38.96 -1.54 8.97
CA ASP A 463 -38.34 -0.38 8.30
C ASP A 463 -37.02 0.00 9.01
N SER A 464 -36.03 0.54 8.29
CA SER A 464 -34.70 0.85 8.81
C SER A 464 -34.72 1.89 9.93
N THR A 465 -35.71 2.79 9.96
CA THR A 465 -35.87 3.81 11.00
C THR A 465 -36.27 3.20 12.35
N ASN A 466 -37.18 2.23 12.34
CA ASN A 466 -37.63 1.51 13.53
C ASN A 466 -37.92 0.04 13.17
N PRO A 467 -36.88 -0.81 13.08
CA PRO A 467 -37.01 -2.15 12.50
C PRO A 467 -37.97 -3.05 13.28
N PHE A 468 -39.05 -3.48 12.63
CA PHE A 468 -40.13 -4.25 13.24
C PHE A 468 -40.34 -5.63 12.60
N THR A 469 -39.87 -5.86 11.38
CA THR A 469 -39.97 -7.14 10.68
C THR A 469 -38.68 -7.50 9.98
N ARG A 470 -38.47 -8.80 9.74
CA ARG A 470 -37.35 -9.34 8.98
C ARG A 470 -37.87 -9.94 7.69
N ILE A 471 -37.54 -9.29 6.59
CA ILE A 471 -37.98 -9.68 5.24
C ILE A 471 -36.83 -9.84 4.26
N ASP A 472 -35.61 -9.47 4.66
CA ASP A 472 -34.40 -9.66 3.85
C ASP A 472 -33.61 -10.89 4.34
N TYR A 473 -33.21 -11.74 3.40
CA TYR A 473 -32.57 -13.03 3.71
C TYR A 473 -31.34 -13.29 2.85
N ILE A 474 -30.44 -14.10 3.40
CA ILE A 474 -29.41 -14.83 2.63
C ILE A 474 -29.61 -16.32 2.94
N MET A 475 -30.21 -17.03 1.98
CA MET A 475 -30.52 -18.45 2.06
C MET A 475 -29.40 -19.25 1.39
N VAL A 476 -28.77 -20.17 2.13
CA VAL A 476 -27.56 -20.88 1.69
C VAL A 476 -27.77 -22.40 1.70
N LYS A 477 -27.49 -23.06 0.57
CA LYS A 477 -27.52 -24.53 0.41
C LYS A 477 -26.19 -25.02 -0.16
N GLY A 478 -25.73 -26.20 0.28
CA GLY A 478 -24.54 -26.84 -0.28
C GLY A 478 -23.54 -27.34 0.77
N LYS A 479 -22.28 -27.55 0.34
CA LYS A 479 -21.18 -28.08 1.14
C LYS A 479 -20.42 -26.97 1.88
N VAL A 480 -21.15 -25.99 2.41
CA VAL A 480 -20.60 -24.80 3.07
C VAL A 480 -21.04 -24.69 4.51
N LYS A 481 -20.23 -24.01 5.32
CA LYS A 481 -20.55 -23.65 6.71
C LYS A 481 -20.76 -22.16 6.81
N ILE A 482 -21.85 -21.75 7.47
CA ILE A 482 -22.10 -20.34 7.79
C ILE A 482 -21.36 -20.00 9.08
N HIS A 483 -20.49 -18.99 9.04
CA HIS A 483 -19.63 -18.59 10.16
C HIS A 483 -20.18 -17.41 10.93
N SER A 484 -20.62 -16.39 10.22
CA SER A 484 -21.25 -15.21 10.80
C SER A 484 -22.30 -14.65 9.85
N ALA A 485 -23.22 -13.90 10.44
CA ALA A 485 -24.19 -13.10 9.72
C ALA A 485 -24.41 -11.81 10.50
N GLU A 486 -24.55 -10.67 9.83
CA GLU A 486 -24.68 -9.38 10.49
C GLU A 486 -25.63 -8.49 9.71
N LEU A 487 -26.25 -7.54 10.41
CA LEU A 487 -26.98 -6.46 9.77
C LEU A 487 -26.01 -5.31 9.46
N ILE A 488 -26.06 -4.79 8.23
CA ILE A 488 -25.16 -3.75 7.72
C ILE A 488 -25.97 -2.59 7.11
N LEU A 489 -25.33 -1.47 6.76
CA LEU A 489 -25.98 -0.33 6.10
C LEU A 489 -27.23 0.15 6.86
N LYS A 490 -27.08 0.35 8.18
CA LYS A 490 -28.21 0.62 9.10
C LYS A 490 -28.71 2.06 9.10
N ASP A 491 -28.01 2.99 8.45
CA ASP A 491 -28.45 4.38 8.42
C ASP A 491 -29.70 4.50 7.54
N PRO A 492 -30.85 4.96 8.08
CA PRO A 492 -32.09 5.09 7.32
C PRO A 492 -32.02 6.01 6.11
N LYS A 493 -30.99 6.86 6.01
CA LYS A 493 -30.73 7.69 4.82
C LYS A 493 -30.14 6.89 3.65
N LEU A 494 -29.77 5.63 3.87
CA LEU A 494 -29.25 4.76 2.83
C LEU A 494 -30.35 3.92 2.21
N SER A 495 -31.35 3.50 2.98
CA SER A 495 -32.57 2.85 2.50
C SER A 495 -33.55 2.76 3.67
N ASP A 496 -34.80 2.51 3.37
CA ASP A 496 -35.83 1.99 4.29
C ASP A 496 -35.60 0.51 4.69
N HIS A 497 -34.65 -0.18 4.06
CA HIS A 497 -34.20 -1.50 4.47
C HIS A 497 -32.82 -1.45 5.12
N ILE A 498 -32.55 -2.41 6.00
CA ILE A 498 -31.23 -2.72 6.55
C ILE A 498 -30.64 -3.90 5.78
N GLY A 499 -29.39 -3.77 5.36
CA GLY A 499 -28.70 -4.83 4.62
C GLY A 499 -28.38 -6.04 5.48
N VAL A 500 -28.33 -7.21 4.84
CA VAL A 500 -27.91 -8.46 5.46
C VAL A 500 -26.56 -8.88 4.89
N TYR A 501 -25.65 -9.29 5.75
CA TYR A 501 -24.32 -9.77 5.39
C TYR A 501 -24.08 -11.15 5.99
N ALA A 502 -23.41 -12.04 5.26
CA ALA A 502 -23.05 -13.36 5.72
C ALA A 502 -21.65 -13.76 5.26
N VAL A 503 -20.94 -14.48 6.11
CA VAL A 503 -19.64 -15.10 5.80
C VAL A 503 -19.82 -16.60 5.82
N ILE A 504 -19.51 -17.25 4.69
CA ILE A 504 -19.59 -18.71 4.53
C ILE A 504 -18.22 -19.27 4.14
N GLU A 505 -17.89 -20.48 4.59
CA GLU A 505 -16.67 -21.24 4.23
C GLU A 505 -17.02 -22.46 3.39
#